data_AF-A0A7X6STF3-F1
#
_entry.id   AF-A0A7X6STF3-F1
#
_cell.length_a   1.000
_cell.length_b   1.000
_cell.length_c   1.000
_cell.angle_alpha   90.00
_cell.angle_beta   90.00
_cell.angle_gamma   90.00
#
_symmetry.space_group_name_H-M   'P 1'
#
loop_
_entity.id
_entity.type
_entity.pdbx_description
1 polymer ?
#
loop_
_entity_poly.entity_id
_entity_poly.type
_entity_poly.pdbx_seq_one_letter_code
_entity_poly.pdbx_strand_id
1 'polypeptide(L)'
;MDKKTLEAFAREIAKGIKTENDLAEFRQILTKVTVESALNAELDEHLGYERHQASNNGNSRNGYASKTVKTEDGQFELDTPRDRDGS
;
A
#
# COMPACT_ATOMS: atom_id res chain seq x y z
N MET A 1 -5.67 -15.69 -5.02
CA MET A 1 -4.98 -16.39 -3.90
C MET A 1 -5.86 -17.52 -3.42
N ASP A 2 -5.31 -18.71 -3.23
CA ASP A 2 -6.08 -19.81 -2.66
C ASP A 2 -6.24 -19.66 -1.14
N LYS A 3 -7.37 -20.13 -0.60
CA LYS A 3 -7.65 -20.04 0.84
C LYS A 3 -6.55 -20.70 1.69
N LYS A 4 -5.98 -21.81 1.20
CA LYS A 4 -4.88 -22.52 1.86
C LYS A 4 -3.60 -21.70 1.95
N THR A 5 -3.28 -20.91 0.92
CA THR A 5 -2.07 -20.08 0.93
C THR A 5 -2.21 -18.91 1.89
N LEU A 6 -3.42 -18.33 1.98
CA LEU A 6 -3.74 -17.30 2.96
C LEU A 6 -3.67 -17.82 4.40
N GLU A 7 -4.21 -19.01 4.67
CA GLU A 7 -4.13 -19.62 6.00
C GLU A 7 -2.68 -19.94 6.41
N ALA A 8 -1.85 -20.41 5.48
CA ALA A 8 -0.43 -20.65 5.74
C ALA A 8 0.31 -19.34 6.09
N PHE A 9 0.08 -18.28 5.33
CA PHE A 9 0.64 -16.95 5.59
C PHE A 9 0.19 -16.39 6.96
N ALA A 10 -1.11 -16.50 7.27
CA ALA A 10 -1.66 -16.06 8.55
C ALA A 10 -1.06 -16.83 9.74
N ARG A 11 -0.83 -18.14 9.60
CA ARG A 11 -0.16 -18.96 10.63
C ARG A 11 1.29 -18.54 10.85
N GLU A 12 1.99 -18.11 9.80
CA GLU A 12 3.36 -17.65 9.93
C GLU A 12 3.44 -16.33 10.69
N ILE A 13 2.57 -15.38 10.36
CA ILE A 13 2.45 -14.10 11.07
C ILE A 13 2.04 -14.31 12.53
N ALA A 14 1.10 -15.22 12.79
CA ALA A 14 0.61 -15.51 14.13
C ALA A 14 1.71 -15.97 15.10
N LYS A 15 2.84 -16.51 14.61
CA LYS A 15 3.99 -16.85 15.47
C LYS A 15 4.64 -15.63 16.12
N GLY A 16 4.54 -14.46 15.48
CA GLY A 16 5.13 -13.20 15.96
C GLY A 16 4.20 -12.33 16.81
N ILE A 17 2.88 -12.56 16.74
CA ILE A 17 1.86 -11.78 17.45
C ILE A 17 1.66 -12.38 18.84
N LYS A 18 1.90 -11.60 19.90
CA LYS A 18 1.81 -12.05 21.29
C LYS A 18 0.65 -11.39 22.03
N THR A 19 0.26 -10.19 21.62
CA THR A 19 -0.79 -9.39 22.27
C THR A 19 -1.86 -8.95 21.28
N GLU A 20 -3.00 -8.50 21.80
CA GLU A 20 -4.06 -7.88 21.00
C GLU A 20 -3.59 -6.60 20.31
N ASN A 21 -2.72 -5.83 20.96
CA ASN A 21 -2.12 -4.63 20.37
C ASN A 21 -1.22 -4.98 19.17
N ASP A 22 -0.43 -6.05 19.26
CA ASP A 22 0.41 -6.51 18.14
C ASP A 22 -0.46 -6.89 16.93
N LEU A 23 -1.64 -7.47 17.18
CA LEU A 23 -2.61 -7.82 16.13
C LEU A 23 -3.21 -6.55 15.50
N ALA A 24 -3.54 -5.54 16.30
CA ALA A 24 -4.06 -4.27 15.81
C ALA A 24 -3.01 -3.52 14.95
N GLU A 25 -1.77 -3.44 15.41
CA GLU A 25 -0.65 -2.84 14.67
C GLU A 25 -0.42 -3.59 13.34
N PHE A 26 -0.43 -4.92 13.37
CA PHE A 26 -0.30 -5.72 12.16
C PHE A 26 -1.40 -5.41 11.14
N ARG A 27 -2.66 -5.29 11.57
CA ARG A 27 -3.77 -4.91 10.68
C ARG A 27 -3.53 -3.55 10.03
N GLN A 28 -3.11 -2.56 10.81
CA GLN A 28 -2.82 -1.22 10.29
C GLN A 28 -1.70 -1.25 9.24
N ILE A 29 -0.60 -1.96 9.51
CA ILE A 29 0.51 -2.09 8.56
C ILE A 29 0.06 -2.84 7.30
N LEU A 30 -0.69 -3.94 7.45
CA LEU A 30 -1.20 -4.72 6.32
C LEU A 30 -2.10 -3.86 5.43
N THR A 31 -3.02 -3.10 6.02
CA THR A 31 -3.89 -2.17 5.28
C THR A 31 -3.07 -1.09 4.60
N LYS A 32 -2.10 -0.47 5.31
CA LYS A 32 -1.19 0.53 4.73
C LYS A 32 -0.51 0.01 3.47
N VAL A 33 0.21 -1.12 3.57
CA VAL A 33 0.96 -1.69 2.45
C VAL A 33 0.05 -2.06 1.28
N THR A 34 -1.13 -2.62 1.58
CA THR A 34 -2.10 -3.00 0.55
C THR A 34 -2.61 -1.78 -0.22
N VAL A 35 -2.98 -0.71 0.49
CA VAL A 35 -3.49 0.51 -0.12
C VAL A 35 -2.39 1.24 -0.90
N GLU A 36 -1.18 1.38 -0.36
CA GLU A 36 -0.07 2.02 -1.07
C GLU A 36 0.31 1.26 -2.34
N SER A 37 0.29 -0.07 -2.29
CA SER A 37 0.57 -0.91 -3.45
C SER A 37 -0.50 -0.74 -4.53
N ALA A 38 -1.78 -0.73 -4.13
CA ALA A 38 -2.89 -0.48 -5.05
C ALA A 38 -2.78 0.92 -5.71
N LEU A 39 -2.52 1.96 -4.92
CA LEU A 39 -2.34 3.32 -5.45
C LEU A 39 -1.14 3.44 -6.40
N ASN A 40 -0.04 2.71 -6.15
CA ASN A 40 1.10 2.70 -7.07
C ASN A 40 0.74 2.04 -8.40
N ALA A 41 -0.01 0.94 -8.36
CA ALA A 41 -0.48 0.25 -9.55
C ALA A 41 -1.49 1.11 -10.34
N GLU A 42 -2.41 1.79 -9.65
CA GLU A 42 -3.31 2.76 -10.28
C GLU A 42 -2.54 3.89 -10.96
N LEU A 43 -1.46 4.39 -10.35
CA LEU A 43 -0.61 5.40 -10.99
C LEU A 43 0.21 4.85 -12.16
N ASP A 44 0.65 3.60 -12.11
CA ASP A 44 1.30 2.94 -13.25
C ASP A 44 0.34 2.84 -14.44
N GLU A 45 -0.93 2.49 -14.19
CA GLU A 45 -1.98 2.44 -15.21
C GLU A 45 -2.31 3.84 -15.75
N HIS A 46 -2.47 4.84 -14.88
CA HIS A 46 -2.75 6.23 -15.26
C HIS A 46 -1.65 6.83 -16.14
N LEU A 47 -0.39 6.62 -15.77
CA LEU A 47 0.77 7.10 -16.54
C LEU A 47 1.06 6.21 -17.76
N GLY A 48 0.59 4.96 -17.75
CA GLY A 48 0.86 3.96 -18.79
C GLY A 48 2.30 3.45 -18.79
N TYR A 49 3.04 3.63 -17.70
CA TYR A 49 4.41 3.12 -17.55
C TYR A 49 4.78 2.88 -16.10
N GLU A 50 5.62 1.87 -15.87
CA GLU A 50 6.08 1.48 -14.54
C GLU A 50 7.13 2.43 -13.97
N ARG A 51 7.28 2.42 -12.64
CA ARG A 51 8.34 3.19 -11.98
C ARG A 51 9.72 2.86 -12.57
N HIS A 52 10.45 3.90 -13.01
CA HIS A 52 11.76 3.83 -13.68
C HIS A 52 11.76 3.24 -15.09
N GLN A 53 10.60 2.91 -15.66
CA GLN A 53 10.50 2.54 -17.06
C GLN A 53 10.66 3.78 -17.95
N ALA A 54 11.43 3.66 -19.03
CA ALA A 54 11.52 4.73 -20.04
C ALA A 54 10.16 4.89 -20.72
N SER A 55 9.69 6.14 -20.85
CA SER A 55 8.41 6.48 -21.44
C SER A 55 8.51 7.77 -22.25
N ASN A 56 7.67 7.88 -23.28
CA ASN A 56 7.49 9.11 -24.04
C ASN A 56 6.30 9.94 -23.51
N ASN A 57 5.70 9.55 -22.37
CA ASN A 57 4.65 10.32 -21.72
C ASN A 57 5.19 11.70 -21.29
N GLY A 58 4.41 12.76 -21.51
CA GLY A 58 4.75 14.11 -21.06
C GLY A 58 4.60 14.31 -19.55
N ASN A 59 3.79 13.47 -18.90
CA ASN A 59 3.62 13.45 -17.45
C ASN A 59 4.59 12.45 -16.80
N SER A 60 4.91 12.69 -15.53
CA SER A 60 5.84 11.84 -14.78
C SER A 60 5.49 11.70 -13.30
N ARG A 61 6.00 10.66 -12.64
CA ARG A 61 5.90 10.50 -11.19
C ARG A 61 6.62 11.64 -10.46
N ASN A 62 5.99 12.23 -9.44
CA ASN A 62 6.50 13.39 -8.69
C ASN A 62 6.58 13.13 -7.17
N GLY A 63 7.11 11.96 -6.81
CA GLY A 63 7.29 11.53 -5.43
C GLY A 63 5.98 11.07 -4.77
N TYR A 64 5.90 11.27 -3.45
CA TYR A 64 4.77 10.87 -2.62
C TYR A 64 4.25 12.05 -1.80
N ALA A 65 2.97 11.98 -1.43
CA ALA A 65 2.35 12.86 -0.46
C ALA A 65 1.81 12.04 0.72
N SER A 66 2.13 12.47 1.93
CA SER A 66 1.71 11.78 3.15
C SER A 66 0.28 12.21 3.55
N LYS A 67 -0.55 11.23 3.94
CA LYS A 67 -1.93 11.46 4.40
C LYS A 67 -2.25 10.55 5.58
N THR A 68 -2.70 11.14 6.69
CA THR A 68 -3.22 10.36 7.82
C THR A 68 -4.65 9.90 7.54
N VAL A 69 -4.86 8.59 7.54
CA VAL A 69 -6.18 7.96 7.36
C VAL A 69 -6.67 7.42 8.70
N LYS A 70 -7.97 7.60 8.95
CA LYS A 70 -8.67 7.08 10.11
C LYS A 70 -9.54 5.90 9.69
N THR A 71 -9.41 4.79 10.40
CA THR A 71 -10.19 3.57 10.22
C THR A 71 -10.78 3.15 11.57
N GLU A 72 -11.59 2.10 11.57
CA GLU A 72 -12.15 1.52 12.80
C GLU A 72 -11.06 0.97 13.73
N ASP A 73 -9.97 0.45 13.16
CA ASP A 73 -8.82 -0.10 13.88
C ASP A 73 -7.79 0.97 14.32
N GLY A 74 -8.04 2.26 14.06
CA GLY A 74 -7.17 3.36 14.51
C GLY A 74 -6.79 4.36 13.41
N GLN A 75 -5.60 4.95 13.50
CA GLN A 75 -5.10 5.90 12.51
C GLN A 75 -3.68 5.56 12.09
N PHE A 76 -3.38 5.70 10.79
CA PHE A 76 -2.05 5.48 10.25
C PHE A 76 -1.77 6.42 9.09
N GLU A 77 -0.48 6.61 8.79
CA GLU A 77 -0.02 7.48 7.70
C GLU A 77 0.22 6.67 6.42
N LEU A 78 -0.38 7.13 5.32
CA LEU A 78 -0.19 6.60 3.97
C LEU A 78 0.72 7.52 3.15
N ASP A 79 1.59 6.91 2.36
CA ASP A 79 2.41 7.56 1.35
C ASP A 79 1.77 7.36 -0.03
N THR A 80 1.03 8.38 -0.48
CA THR A 80 0.26 8.33 -1.73
C THR A 80 1.12 8.79 -2.91
N PRO A 81 1.24 8.01 -3.99
CA PRO A 81 2.00 8.42 -5.16
C PRO A 81 1.25 9.51 -5.92
N ARG A 82 1.99 10.40 -6.59
CA ARG A 82 1.40 11.47 -7.40
C ARG A 82 2.16 11.67 -8.70
N ASP A 83 1.46 12.16 -9.70
CA ASP A 83 2.02 12.61 -10.97
C ASP A 83 2.49 14.07 -10.89
N ARG A 84 3.09 14.57 -11.97
CA ARG A 84 3.71 15.89 -12.06
C ARG A 84 2.69 16.95 -12.44
N ASP A 85 1.75 16.59 -13.30
CA ASP A 85 0.75 17.51 -13.84
C ASP A 85 -0.43 17.70 -12.88
N GLY A 86 -0.58 16.82 -11.89
CA GLY A 86 -1.68 16.85 -10.93
C GLY A 86 -3.03 16.49 -11.56
N SER A 87 -2.98 15.63 -12.58
CA SER A 87 -4.13 15.18 -13.39
C SER A 87 -4.81 13.94 -12.83
#